data_AF-A0AA95KFB5-F1
#
_entry.id   AF-A0AA95KFB5-F1
#
_cell.length_a   1.000
_cell.length_b   1.000
_cell.length_c   1.000
_cell.angle_alpha   90.00
_cell.angle_beta   90.00
_cell.angle_gamma   90.00
#
_symmetry.space_group_name_H-M   'P 1'
#
loop_
_entity.id
_entity.type
_entity.pdbx_description
1 polymer ?
#
loop_
_entity_poly.entity_id
_entity_poly.type
_entity_poly.pdbx_seq_one_letter_code
_entity_poly.pdbx_strand_id
1 'polypeptide(L)'
;MKNTPKQEAFCQAFIETGNASEAYRRAYNTEKMKAATINRAAKQMLENSKVAARIEELRKSHADRHNTIIDNLLQELEEARQIAVEGKQASAAVNATMGKAKLLGNNIIYSAEIQKNKEYLRSILERKKSGEITPLQAAQLIEIEGVEVPATLMLEIKQSKGFDPNDAIFPSKIIINGKMTPEEASEAYQKLMG
;
A
#
# COMPACT_ATOMS: atom_id res chain seq x y z
N MET A 1 -21.16 -18.16 -30.86
CA MET A 1 -21.15 -17.14 -31.94
C MET A 1 -19.72 -16.61 -32.08
N LYS A 2 -19.18 -16.45 -33.30
CA LYS A 2 -17.76 -16.13 -33.54
C LYS A 2 -17.56 -14.63 -33.76
N ASN A 3 -16.53 -14.03 -33.16
CA ASN A 3 -16.12 -12.64 -33.42
C ASN A 3 -15.44 -12.52 -34.78
N THR A 4 -15.62 -11.38 -35.44
CA THR A 4 -14.86 -11.07 -36.65
C THR A 4 -13.39 -10.78 -36.31
N PRO A 5 -12.44 -10.96 -37.25
CA PRO A 5 -11.02 -10.67 -36.99
C PRO A 5 -10.75 -9.25 -36.48
N LYS A 6 -11.52 -8.26 -36.95
CA LYS A 6 -11.41 -6.86 -36.48
C LYS A 6 -11.92 -6.67 -35.06
N GLN A 7 -13.01 -7.35 -34.68
CA GLN A 7 -13.50 -7.33 -33.31
C GLN A 7 -12.55 -8.03 -32.35
N GLU A 8 -11.93 -9.14 -32.78
CA GLU A 8 -10.91 -9.82 -31.98
C GLU A 8 -9.68 -8.93 -31.77
N ALA A 9 -9.18 -8.27 -32.82
CA ALA A 9 -8.08 -7.31 -32.72
C ALA A 9 -8.42 -6.14 -31.78
N PHE A 10 -9.66 -5.65 -31.80
CA PHE A 10 -10.13 -4.64 -30.87
C PHE A 10 -10.11 -5.14 -29.41
N CYS A 11 -10.61 -6.36 -29.16
CA CYS A 11 -10.62 -6.95 -27.82
C CYS A 11 -9.19 -7.10 -27.27
N GLN A 12 -8.26 -7.61 -28.08
CA GLN A 12 -6.85 -7.76 -27.69
C GLN A 12 -6.20 -6.41 -27.37
N ALA A 13 -6.33 -5.44 -28.28
CA ALA A 13 -5.78 -4.09 -28.08
C ALA A 13 -6.39 -3.38 -26.85
N PHE A 14 -7.66 -3.65 -26.53
CA PHE A 14 -8.32 -3.08 -25.36
C PHE A 14 -7.79 -3.67 -24.05
N ILE A 15 -7.51 -4.98 -24.01
CA ILE A 15 -6.90 -5.63 -22.84
C ILE A 15 -5.48 -5.10 -22.59
N GLU A 16 -4.71 -4.85 -23.66
CA GLU A 16 -3.35 -4.32 -23.54
C GLU A 16 -3.31 -2.85 -23.09
N THR A 17 -4.17 -2.01 -23.64
CA THR A 17 -4.08 -0.54 -23.47
C THR A 17 -5.02 0.01 -22.41
N GLY A 18 -6.10 -0.70 -22.08
CA GLY A 18 -7.20 -0.18 -21.25
C GLY A 18 -7.97 0.99 -21.88
N ASN A 19 -7.63 1.40 -23.11
CA ASN A 19 -8.20 2.56 -23.76
C ASN A 19 -9.01 2.16 -25.00
N ALA A 20 -10.33 2.33 -24.93
CA ALA A 20 -11.24 1.95 -26.01
C ALA A 20 -10.97 2.70 -27.32
N SER A 21 -10.62 3.99 -27.24
CA SER A 21 -10.35 4.80 -28.43
C SER A 21 -9.04 4.38 -29.10
N GLU A 22 -8.03 4.03 -28.31
CA GLU A 22 -6.75 3.52 -28.83
C GLU A 22 -6.90 2.12 -29.43
N ALA A 23 -7.61 1.24 -28.74
CA ALA A 23 -7.94 -0.09 -29.24
C ALA A 23 -8.70 -0.03 -30.58
N TYR A 24 -9.62 0.93 -30.73
CA TYR A 24 -10.36 1.12 -31.98
C TYR A 24 -9.46 1.59 -33.13
N ARG A 25 -8.49 2.49 -32.88
CA ARG A 25 -7.52 2.93 -33.89
C ARG A 25 -6.60 1.81 -34.35
N ARG A 26 -6.23 0.90 -33.45
CA ARG A 26 -5.39 -0.26 -33.79
C ARG A 26 -6.15 -1.32 -34.59
N ALA A 27 -7.45 -1.48 -34.33
CA ALA A 27 -8.26 -2.53 -34.94
C ALA A 27 -8.98 -2.12 -36.24
N TYR A 28 -9.24 -0.83 -36.44
CA TYR A 28 -9.99 -0.31 -37.58
C TYR A 28 -9.21 0.81 -38.29
N ASN A 29 -9.45 0.97 -39.59
CA ASN A 29 -8.91 2.12 -40.32
C ASN A 29 -9.61 3.41 -39.85
N THR A 30 -8.88 4.26 -39.14
CA THR A 30 -9.38 5.52 -38.60
C THR A 30 -8.74 6.76 -39.21
N GLU A 31 -7.95 6.64 -40.29
CA GLU A 31 -7.14 7.74 -40.85
C GLU A 31 -7.95 8.98 -41.24
N LYS A 32 -9.20 8.78 -41.67
CA LYS A 32 -10.12 9.87 -42.07
C LYS A 32 -11.16 10.22 -41.00
N MET A 33 -11.06 9.64 -39.81
CA MET A 33 -12.07 9.81 -38.74
C MET A 33 -11.63 10.87 -37.73
N LYS A 34 -12.58 11.73 -37.33
CA LYS A 34 -12.37 12.66 -36.20
C LYS A 34 -12.30 11.87 -34.89
N ALA A 35 -11.52 12.38 -33.93
CA ALA A 35 -11.34 11.75 -32.62
C ALA A 35 -12.68 11.51 -31.87
N ALA A 36 -13.63 12.44 -31.95
CA ALA A 36 -14.95 12.29 -31.35
C ALA A 36 -15.74 11.12 -31.96
N THR A 37 -15.62 10.90 -33.26
CA THR A 37 -16.27 9.77 -33.96
C THR A 37 -15.66 8.44 -33.53
N ILE A 38 -14.32 8.38 -33.40
CA ILE A 38 -13.61 7.19 -32.92
C ILE A 38 -14.06 6.84 -31.50
N ASN A 39 -14.16 7.83 -30.60
CA ASN A 39 -14.59 7.59 -29.23
C ASN A 39 -16.03 7.02 -29.16
N ARG A 40 -16.97 7.60 -29.92
CA ARG A 40 -18.35 7.09 -30.00
C ARG A 40 -18.41 5.67 -30.56
N ALA A 41 -17.67 5.39 -31.63
CA ALA A 41 -17.63 4.06 -32.24
C ALA A 41 -16.99 3.03 -31.30
N ALA A 42 -15.92 3.40 -30.59
CA ALA A 42 -15.28 2.56 -29.59
C ALA A 42 -16.22 2.23 -28.42
N LYS A 43 -16.99 3.21 -27.94
CA LYS A 43 -18.01 2.99 -26.91
C LYS A 43 -19.09 2.02 -27.37
N GLN A 44 -19.64 2.23 -28.56
CA GLN A 44 -20.61 1.31 -29.16
C GLN A 44 -20.03 -0.11 -29.34
N MET A 45 -18.74 -0.23 -29.63
CA MET A 45 -18.08 -1.52 -29.75
C MET A 45 -18.03 -2.26 -28.40
N LEU A 46 -17.80 -1.55 -27.30
CA LEU A 46 -17.85 -2.13 -25.95
C LEU A 46 -19.25 -2.55 -25.52
N GLU A 47 -20.28 -1.83 -25.97
CA GLU A 47 -21.69 -2.17 -25.71
C GLU A 47 -22.17 -3.38 -26.52
N ASN A 48 -21.41 -3.81 -27.52
CA ASN A 48 -21.75 -5.00 -28.29
C ASN A 48 -21.58 -6.27 -27.42
N SER A 49 -22.67 -7.02 -27.24
CA SER A 49 -22.70 -8.21 -26.38
C SER A 49 -21.63 -9.25 -26.71
N LYS A 50 -21.25 -9.41 -27.99
CA LYS A 50 -20.22 -10.37 -28.41
C LYS A 50 -18.82 -9.91 -28.02
N VAL A 51 -18.56 -8.61 -28.13
CA VAL A 51 -17.28 -7.98 -27.76
C VAL A 51 -17.14 -7.97 -26.25
N ALA A 52 -18.19 -7.59 -25.53
CA ALA A 52 -18.21 -7.61 -24.06
C ALA A 52 -17.92 -9.01 -23.51
N ALA A 53 -18.61 -10.04 -24.03
CA ALA A 53 -18.37 -11.43 -23.63
C ALA A 53 -16.92 -11.86 -23.91
N ARG A 54 -16.35 -11.46 -25.05
CA ARG A 54 -14.97 -11.80 -25.41
C ARG A 54 -13.93 -11.12 -24.54
N ILE A 55 -14.14 -9.85 -24.21
CA ILE A 55 -13.27 -9.11 -23.28
C ILE A 55 -13.28 -9.82 -21.91
N GLU A 56 -14.44 -10.28 -21.45
CA GLU A 56 -14.54 -10.99 -20.19
C GLU A 56 -13.83 -12.36 -20.22
N GLU A 57 -13.98 -13.12 -21.31
CA GLU A 57 -13.20 -14.35 -21.53
C GLU A 57 -11.69 -14.09 -21.51
N LEU A 58 -11.23 -13.03 -22.18
CA LEU A 58 -9.81 -12.67 -22.20
C LEU A 58 -9.34 -12.25 -20.82
N ARG A 59 -10.10 -11.44 -20.08
CA ARG A 59 -9.80 -11.09 -18.69
C ARG A 59 -9.68 -12.31 -17.81
N LYS A 60 -10.62 -13.24 -17.92
CA LYS A 60 -10.58 -14.51 -17.19
C LYS A 60 -9.34 -15.33 -17.56
N SER A 61 -9.02 -15.46 -18.85
CA SER A 61 -7.81 -16.16 -19.29
C SER A 61 -6.53 -15.48 -18.81
N HIS A 62 -6.48 -14.14 -18.79
CA HIS A 62 -5.34 -13.39 -18.24
C HIS A 62 -5.25 -13.55 -16.72
N ALA A 63 -6.37 -13.56 -16.00
CA ALA A 63 -6.42 -13.84 -14.57
C ALA A 63 -5.95 -15.26 -14.27
N ASP A 64 -6.42 -16.26 -15.02
CA ASP A 64 -6.01 -17.66 -14.88
C ASP A 64 -4.50 -17.81 -15.14
N ARG A 65 -3.97 -17.20 -16.21
CA ARG A 65 -2.52 -17.18 -16.47
C ARG A 65 -1.74 -16.47 -15.38
N HIS A 66 -2.26 -15.35 -14.87
CA HIS A 66 -1.62 -14.60 -13.79
C HIS A 66 -1.54 -15.44 -12.51
N ASN A 67 -2.62 -16.16 -12.18
CA ASN A 67 -2.64 -17.10 -11.07
C ASN A 67 -1.61 -18.22 -11.27
N THR A 68 -1.57 -18.85 -12.46
CA THR A 68 -0.57 -19.89 -12.75
C THR A 68 0.87 -19.37 -12.68
N ILE A 69 1.13 -18.13 -13.11
CA ILE A 69 2.46 -17.51 -13.01
C ILE A 69 2.83 -17.25 -11.55
N ILE A 70 1.90 -16.73 -10.74
CA ILE A 70 2.12 -16.51 -9.30
C ILE A 70 2.39 -17.85 -8.60
N ASP A 71 1.60 -18.87 -8.89
CA ASP A 71 1.75 -20.20 -8.30
C ASP A 71 3.12 -20.83 -8.66
N ASN A 72 3.53 -20.73 -9.93
CA ASN A 72 4.84 -21.19 -10.38
C ASN A 72 5.98 -20.42 -9.71
N LEU A 73 5.91 -19.09 -9.64
CA LEU A 73 6.92 -18.26 -8.96
C LEU A 73 6.98 -18.54 -7.46
N LEU A 74 5.84 -18.80 -6.82
CA LEU A 74 5.77 -19.19 -5.42
C LEU A 74 6.43 -20.56 -5.17
N GLN A 75 6.22 -21.50 -6.09
CA GLN A 75 6.88 -22.81 -6.04
C GLN A 75 8.39 -22.67 -6.20
N GLU A 76 8.86 -21.96 -7.22
CA GLU A 76 10.29 -21.71 -7.45
C GLU A 76 10.96 -21.03 -6.24
N LEU A 77 10.29 -20.05 -5.62
CA LEU A 77 10.80 -19.40 -4.41
C LEU A 77 10.80 -20.32 -3.19
N GLU A 78 9.84 -21.25 -3.08
CA GLU A 78 9.84 -22.24 -2.00
C GLU A 78 10.98 -23.26 -2.16
N GLU A 79 11.23 -23.71 -3.38
CA GLU A 79 12.37 -24.58 -3.70
C GLU A 79 13.70 -23.88 -3.37
N ALA A 80 13.85 -22.61 -3.77
CA ALA A 80 15.02 -21.80 -3.41
C ALA A 80 15.17 -21.62 -1.89
N ARG A 81 14.06 -21.43 -1.16
CA ARG A 81 14.06 -21.35 0.31
C ARG A 81 14.53 -22.66 0.93
N GLN A 82 14.07 -23.80 0.43
CA GLN A 82 14.42 -25.12 0.94
C GLN A 82 15.92 -25.42 0.76
N ILE A 83 16.46 -25.14 -0.43
CA ILE A 83 17.90 -25.25 -0.70
C ILE A 83 18.70 -24.33 0.23
N ALA A 84 18.24 -23.10 0.47
CA ALA A 84 18.90 -22.17 1.36
C ALA A 84 18.90 -22.64 2.83
N VAL A 85 17.81 -23.26 3.30
CA VAL A 85 17.71 -23.85 4.64
C VAL A 85 18.67 -25.05 4.79
N GLU A 86 18.70 -25.94 3.79
CA GLU A 86 19.61 -27.09 3.76
C GLU A 86 21.08 -26.66 3.72
N GLY A 87 21.39 -25.62 2.96
CA GLY A 87 22.70 -24.98 2.91
C GLY A 87 23.04 -24.12 4.14
N LYS A 88 22.16 -24.07 5.16
CA LYS A 88 22.28 -23.23 6.36
C LYS A 88 22.45 -21.73 6.08
N GLN A 89 21.99 -21.27 4.92
CA GLN A 89 22.02 -19.85 4.53
C GLN A 89 20.72 -19.15 4.96
N ALA A 90 20.68 -18.72 6.23
CA ALA A 90 19.52 -18.06 6.81
C ALA A 90 19.10 -16.77 6.06
N SER A 91 20.07 -15.97 5.59
CA SER A 91 19.80 -14.73 4.85
C SER A 91 19.09 -14.99 3.51
N ALA A 92 19.52 -16.01 2.76
CA ALA A 92 18.90 -16.39 1.49
C ALA A 92 17.48 -16.95 1.70
N ALA A 93 17.25 -17.74 2.76
CA ALA A 93 15.93 -18.24 3.11
C ALA A 93 14.93 -17.12 3.50
N VAL A 94 15.40 -16.11 4.24
CA VAL A 94 14.59 -14.92 4.59
C VAL A 94 14.24 -14.12 3.33
N ASN A 95 15.20 -13.93 2.42
CA ASN A 95 14.96 -13.22 1.15
C ASN A 95 13.93 -13.94 0.27
N ALA A 96 14.01 -15.26 0.15
CA ALA A 96 13.02 -16.05 -0.57
C ALA A 96 11.62 -15.93 0.06
N THR A 97 11.54 -16.02 1.39
CA THR A 97 10.29 -15.83 2.15
C THR A 97 9.68 -14.44 1.91
N MET A 98 10.52 -13.40 1.88
CA MET A 98 10.10 -12.03 1.59
C MET A 98 9.60 -11.87 0.14
N GLY A 99 10.26 -12.53 -0.81
CA GLY A 99 9.82 -12.60 -2.21
C GLY A 99 8.41 -13.19 -2.34
N LYS A 100 8.13 -14.28 -1.62
CA LYS A 100 6.80 -14.91 -1.59
C LYS A 100 5.74 -13.97 -1.00
N ALA A 101 6.05 -13.32 0.13
CA ALA A 101 5.14 -12.36 0.76
C ALA A 101 4.81 -11.17 -0.15
N LYS A 102 5.78 -10.72 -0.95
CA LYS A 102 5.59 -9.64 -1.93
C LYS A 102 4.69 -10.05 -3.09
N LEU A 103 4.82 -11.28 -3.60
CA LEU A 103 3.98 -11.82 -4.68
C LEU A 103 2.53 -12.02 -4.25
N LEU A 104 2.29 -12.45 -3.01
CA LEU A 104 0.95 -12.69 -2.44
C LEU A 104 0.17 -11.42 -2.09
N GLY A 105 0.71 -10.23 -2.38
CA GLY A 105 -0.03 -8.97 -2.19
C GLY A 105 -0.07 -8.46 -0.75
N ASN A 106 0.69 -9.06 0.20
CA ASN A 106 0.83 -8.48 1.54
C ASN A 106 1.40 -7.05 1.49
N ASN A 107 2.07 -6.67 0.40
CA ASN A 107 2.51 -5.29 0.16
C ASN A 107 1.38 -4.26 -0.05
N ILE A 108 0.14 -4.64 -0.38
CA ILE A 108 -0.94 -3.65 -0.54
C ILE A 108 -1.36 -3.13 0.84
N ILE A 109 -1.54 -4.04 1.81
CA ILE A 109 -1.90 -3.68 3.19
C ILE A 109 -0.75 -2.92 3.85
N TYR A 110 0.50 -3.41 3.73
CA TYR A 110 1.66 -2.69 4.23
C TYR A 110 1.87 -1.35 3.51
N SER A 111 1.67 -1.23 2.19
CA SER A 111 1.82 0.05 1.48
C SER A 111 0.75 1.07 1.83
N ALA A 112 -0.49 0.62 2.09
CA ALA A 112 -1.59 1.49 2.48
C ALA A 112 -1.39 2.01 3.91
N GLU A 113 -0.99 1.15 4.84
CA GLU A 113 -0.61 1.54 6.21
C GLU A 113 0.60 2.48 6.20
N ILE A 114 1.64 2.16 5.42
CA ILE A 114 2.82 3.02 5.25
C ILE A 114 2.44 4.37 4.63
N GLN A 115 1.49 4.40 3.69
CA GLN A 115 1.03 5.64 3.07
C GLN A 115 0.22 6.49 4.07
N LYS A 116 -0.68 5.86 4.83
CA LYS A 116 -1.43 6.51 5.91
C LYS A 116 -0.49 7.09 6.97
N ASN A 117 0.53 6.34 7.39
CA ASN A 117 1.53 6.80 8.35
C ASN A 117 2.37 7.96 7.81
N LYS A 118 2.70 7.96 6.51
CA LYS A 118 3.39 9.08 5.84
C LYS A 118 2.52 10.33 5.78
N GLU A 119 1.23 10.20 5.48
CA GLU A 119 0.30 11.32 5.45
C GLU A 119 0.06 11.90 6.85
N TYR A 120 -0.07 11.04 7.86
CA TYR A 120 -0.16 11.43 9.26
C TYR A 120 1.09 12.20 9.71
N LEU A 121 2.29 11.67 9.44
CA LEU A 121 3.55 12.34 9.77
C LEU A 121 3.68 13.69 9.06
N ARG A 122 3.26 13.81 7.81
CA ARG A 122 3.23 15.09 7.08
C ARG A 122 2.31 16.09 7.77
N SER A 123 1.11 15.68 8.17
CA SER A 123 0.16 16.57 8.86
C SER A 123 0.72 17.12 10.18
N ILE A 124 1.43 16.28 10.95
CA ILE A 124 2.08 16.69 12.21
C ILE A 124 3.22 17.67 11.92
N LEU A 125 4.06 17.39 10.92
CA LEU A 125 5.16 18.27 10.56
C LEU A 125 4.69 19.62 9.99
N GLU A 126 3.56 19.64 9.28
CA GLU A 126 2.92 20.88 8.79
C GLU A 126 2.37 21.71 9.95
N ARG A 127 1.66 21.09 10.89
CA ARG A 127 1.18 21.75 12.13
C ARG A 127 2.31 22.27 13.01
N LYS A 128 3.45 21.57 13.02
CA LYS A 128 4.67 22.04 13.68
C LYS A 128 5.26 23.26 12.96
N LYS A 129 5.31 23.24 11.62
CA LYS A 129 5.79 24.38 10.82
C LYS A 129 4.88 25.61 10.96
N SER A 130 3.58 25.42 11.13
CA SER A 130 2.62 26.52 11.39
C SER A 130 2.67 27.05 12.82
N GLY A 131 3.42 26.39 13.73
CA GLY A 131 3.53 26.79 15.13
C GLY A 131 2.35 26.38 16.00
N GLU A 132 1.41 25.59 15.47
CA GLU A 132 0.22 25.10 16.19
C GLU A 132 0.56 24.05 17.26
N ILE A 133 1.63 23.28 17.04
CA ILE A 133 2.09 22.24 17.98
C ILE A 133 3.58 22.36 18.23
N THR A 134 3.98 22.07 19.46
CA THR A 134 5.40 22.07 19.84
C THR A 134 6.12 20.83 19.29
N PRO A 135 7.46 20.87 19.12
CA PRO A 135 8.25 19.70 18.73
C PRO A 135 8.03 18.47 19.63
N LEU A 136 7.75 18.72 20.92
CA LEU A 136 7.46 17.67 21.90
C LEU A 136 6.07 17.07 21.72
N GLN A 137 5.04 17.90 21.49
CA GLN A 137 3.69 17.42 21.18
C GLN A 137 3.67 16.62 19.86
N ALA A 138 4.44 17.05 18.87
CA ALA A 138 4.63 16.30 17.64
C ALA A 138 5.26 14.92 17.89
N ALA A 139 6.29 14.83 18.74
CA ALA A 139 6.93 13.56 19.09
C ALA A 139 5.99 12.62 19.87
N GLN A 140 5.21 13.16 20.81
CA GLN A 140 4.23 12.38 21.59
C GLN A 140 3.12 11.80 20.70
N LEU A 141 2.61 12.58 19.73
CA LEU A 141 1.61 12.11 18.78
C LEU A 141 2.14 10.98 17.88
N ILE A 142 3.40 11.08 17.47
CA ILE A 142 4.09 10.07 16.65
C ILE A 142 4.30 8.77 17.44
N GLU A 143 4.64 8.87 18.73
CA GLU A 143 4.88 7.73 19.62
C GLU A 143 3.59 6.94 19.94
N ILE A 144 2.46 7.62 20.11
CA ILE A 144 1.14 6.98 20.36
C ILE A 144 0.71 6.08 19.20
N GLU A 145 1.00 6.47 17.96
CA GLU A 145 0.66 5.70 16.75
C GLU A 145 1.70 4.61 16.43
N GLY A 146 2.70 4.39 17.31
CA GLY A 146 3.73 3.38 17.13
C GLY A 146 4.74 3.68 16.01
N VAL A 147 4.84 4.94 15.58
CA VAL A 147 5.82 5.38 14.60
C VAL A 147 7.10 5.81 15.33
N GLU A 148 8.27 5.32 14.88
CA GLU A 148 9.54 5.70 15.50
C GLU A 148 9.79 7.21 15.35
N VAL A 149 10.08 7.88 16.47
CA VAL A 149 10.29 9.33 16.51
C VAL A 149 11.57 9.69 15.72
N PRO A 150 11.47 10.54 14.67
CA PRO A 150 12.63 10.98 13.90
C PRO A 150 13.72 11.65 14.76
N ALA A 151 14.98 11.28 14.51
CA ALA A 151 16.14 11.79 15.27
C ALA A 151 16.28 13.33 15.26
N THR A 152 15.75 14.00 14.24
CA THR A 152 15.73 15.47 14.14
C THR A 152 14.82 16.11 15.19
N LEU A 153 13.65 15.54 15.47
CA LEU A 153 12.74 16.00 16.52
C LEU A 153 13.32 15.74 17.91
N MET A 154 14.03 14.62 18.08
CA MET A 154 14.76 14.30 19.32
C MET A 154 15.88 15.31 19.62
N LEU A 155 16.57 15.82 18.60
CA LEU A 155 17.58 16.87 18.76
C LEU A 155 16.96 18.21 19.16
N GLU A 156 15.78 18.53 18.62
CA GLU A 156 15.06 19.78 18.89
C GLU A 156 14.47 19.82 20.31
N ILE A 157 13.93 18.69 20.79
CA ILE A 157 13.47 18.53 22.19
C ILE A 157 14.63 18.69 23.18
N LYS A 158 15.83 18.20 22.85
CA LYS A 158 17.03 18.36 23.69
C LYS A 158 17.52 19.81 23.74
N GLN A 159 17.13 20.65 22.79
CA GLN A 159 17.55 22.05 22.68
C GLN A 159 16.54 23.04 23.26
N SER A 160 15.26 22.66 23.42
CA SER A 160 14.23 23.53 24.01
C SER A 160 14.40 23.63 25.54
N LYS A 161 15.08 24.68 26.02
CA LYS A 161 15.03 25.10 27.42
C LYS A 161 13.79 25.98 27.64
N GLY A 162 12.78 25.43 28.33
CA GLY A 162 11.57 26.15 28.72
C GLY A 162 10.34 25.29 28.48
N PHE A 163 9.94 24.54 29.49
CA PHE A 163 8.75 23.68 29.45
C PHE A 163 7.84 24.05 30.62
N ASP A 164 6.58 24.38 30.32
CA ASP A 164 5.49 24.45 31.29
C ASP A 164 4.87 23.04 31.39
N PRO A 165 4.89 22.40 32.58
CA PRO A 165 4.32 21.07 32.81
C PRO A 165 2.84 20.91 32.48
N ASN A 166 2.11 22.02 32.33
CA ASN A 166 0.68 22.04 32.03
C ASN A 166 0.36 21.98 30.52
N ASP A 167 1.35 22.16 29.63
CA ASP A 167 1.16 22.13 28.17
C ASP A 167 1.35 20.73 27.54
N ALA A 168 1.64 19.73 28.36
CA ALA A 168 1.65 18.33 27.94
C ALA A 168 0.22 17.79 27.85
N ILE A 169 -0.08 17.06 26.77
CA ILE A 169 -1.37 16.36 26.60
C ILE A 169 -1.58 15.32 27.73
N PHE A 170 -0.50 14.87 28.36
CA PHE A 170 -0.53 14.14 29.62
C PHE A 170 -0.13 15.09 30.76
N PRO A 171 -1.05 15.48 31.65
CA PRO A 171 -0.69 16.30 32.80
C PRO A 171 0.41 15.59 33.60
N SER A 172 1.45 16.35 33.92
CA SER A 172 2.65 15.88 34.60
C SER A 172 2.34 15.22 35.94
N LYS A 173 2.15 13.90 35.94
CA LYS A 173 2.43 12.98 37.03
C LYS A 173 2.34 11.56 36.47
N ILE A 174 3.49 11.05 36.05
CA ILE A 174 3.91 9.66 36.21
C ILE A 174 5.39 9.68 35.85
N ILE A 175 6.24 9.99 36.83
CA ILE A 175 7.65 9.63 36.77
C ILE A 175 7.68 8.20 37.30
N ILE A 176 7.63 7.17 36.44
CA ILE A 176 8.00 5.81 36.85
C ILE A 176 9.50 5.70 36.68
N ASN A 177 10.23 6.25 37.64
CA ASN A 177 11.61 5.83 37.85
C ASN A 177 11.57 4.43 38.46
N GLY A 178 11.98 3.44 37.68
CA GLY A 178 12.38 2.13 38.18
C GLY A 178 11.25 1.12 38.30
N LYS A 179 11.43 0.01 37.58
CA LYS A 179 10.81 -1.33 37.75
C LYS A 179 9.71 -1.42 38.81
N MET A 180 8.48 -1.14 38.42
CA MET A 180 7.29 -1.47 39.19
C MET A 180 6.73 -2.79 38.64
N THR A 181 6.44 -3.73 39.51
CA THR A 181 5.97 -5.07 39.10
C THR A 181 4.50 -5.01 38.65
N PRO A 182 4.03 -5.96 37.81
CA PRO A 182 2.69 -5.91 37.23
C PRO A 182 1.55 -5.83 38.27
N GLU A 183 1.77 -6.36 39.47
CA GLU A 183 0.81 -6.36 40.58
C GLU A 183 0.66 -4.97 41.19
N GLU A 184 1.76 -4.24 41.36
CA GLU A 184 1.77 -2.87 41.89
C GLU A 184 1.15 -1.87 40.89
N ALA A 185 1.33 -2.10 39.59
CA ALA A 185 0.70 -1.31 38.54
C ALA A 185 -0.84 -1.51 38.52
N SER A 186 -1.32 -2.73 38.76
CA SER A 186 -2.76 -3.04 38.83
C SER A 186 -3.44 -2.39 40.04
N GLU A 187 -2.77 -2.36 41.18
CA GLU A 187 -3.31 -1.79 42.42
C GLU A 187 -3.38 -0.25 42.37
N ALA A 188 -2.37 0.37 41.74
CA ALA A 188 -2.37 1.81 41.48
C ALA A 188 -3.49 2.23 40.51
N TYR A 189 -3.82 1.38 39.53
CA TYR A 189 -4.90 1.64 38.58
C TYR A 189 -6.29 1.51 39.21
N GLN A 190 -6.49 0.53 40.11
CA GLN A 190 -7.73 0.40 40.87
C GLN A 190 -7.99 1.61 41.77
N LYS A 191 -6.97 2.11 42.47
CA LYS A 191 -7.09 3.32 43.31
C LYS A 191 -7.39 4.61 42.56
N LEU A 192 -7.06 4.66 41.27
CA LEU A 192 -7.29 5.86 40.44
C LEU A 192 -8.72 5.90 39.86
N MET A 193 -9.34 4.73 39.68
CA MET A 193 -10.68 4.60 39.10
C MET A 193 -11.81 4.53 40.15
N GLY A 194 -11.45 4.59 41.45
CA GLY A 194 -12.37 4.60 42.59
C GLY A 194 -11.99 3.59 43.65
#